data_AF-A0A0F2LJW7-F1
#
_entry.id   AF-A0A0F2LJW7-F1
#
_cell.length_a   1.000
_cell.length_b   1.000
_cell.length_c   1.000
_cell.angle_alpha   90.00
_cell.angle_beta   90.00
_cell.angle_gamma   90.00
#
_symmetry.space_group_name_H-M   'P 1'
#
loop_
_entity.id
_entity.type
_entity.pdbx_description
1 polymer ?
#
loop_
_entity_poly.entity_id
_entity_poly.type
_entity_poly.pdbx_seq_one_letter_code
_entity_poly.pdbx_strand_id
1 'polypeptide(L)'
;MKDEEITSRDQIVKKIGESTGRLIVLIVVYVIVAAIINNFVFPLISTISFSASSVQFSGKGVYQYAPYVNILLALLFGYFILQAFVNVVYWNLRLKYDHPTAASMRSVFRIIGVGALVAAIAGAVGGAASGVALGGFLGI
;
A
#
# COMPACT_ATOMS: atom_id res chain seq x y z
N MET A 1 14.36 24.57 -0.16
CA MET A 1 15.10 23.60 0.69
C MET A 1 16.50 23.56 0.12
N LYS A 2 17.51 23.92 0.91
CA LYS A 2 18.88 24.14 0.45
C LYS A 2 19.45 22.87 -0.17
N ASP A 3 20.07 23.07 -1.33
CA ASP A 3 20.78 22.08 -2.12
C ASP A 3 22.07 21.70 -1.39
N GLU A 4 21.96 20.83 -0.37
CA GLU A 4 23.12 20.14 0.16
C GLU A 4 23.53 19.07 -0.86
N GLU A 5 24.55 19.41 -1.62
CA GLU A 5 25.37 18.50 -2.41
C GLU A 5 25.78 17.33 -1.50
N ILE A 6 25.11 16.19 -1.66
CA ILE A 6 25.34 15.00 -0.82
C ILE A 6 26.61 14.32 -1.34
N THR A 7 27.79 14.80 -0.92
CA THR A 7 29.08 14.42 -1.51
C THR A 7 29.72 13.17 -0.88
N SER A 8 29.12 12.54 0.14
CA SER A 8 29.69 11.32 0.75
C SER A 8 28.79 10.10 0.58
N ARG A 9 29.32 9.07 -0.08
CA ARG A 9 28.66 7.77 -0.33
C ARG A 9 28.07 7.16 0.95
N ASP A 10 28.73 7.34 2.10
CA ASP A 10 28.28 6.80 3.38
C ASP A 10 26.94 7.38 3.85
N GLN A 11 26.67 8.66 3.58
CA GLN A 11 25.39 9.28 3.94
C GLN A 11 24.25 8.76 3.06
N ILE A 12 24.54 8.45 1.79
CA ILE A 12 23.56 7.87 0.86
C ILE A 12 23.23 6.44 1.29
N VAL A 13 24.25 5.63 1.62
CA VAL A 13 24.05 4.25 2.12
C VAL A 13 23.24 4.23 3.42
N LYS A 14 23.50 5.16 4.34
CA LYS A 14 22.71 5.31 5.57
C LYS A 14 21.23 5.64 5.28
N LYS A 15 20.97 6.56 4.35
CA LYS A 15 19.59 6.92 3.94
C LYS A 15 18.89 5.79 3.21
N ILE A 16 19.61 4.96 2.45
CA ILE A 16 19.06 3.74 1.85
C ILE A 16 18.58 2.80 2.96
N GLY A 17 19.43 2.49 3.94
CA GLY A 17 19.07 1.64 5.07
C GLY A 17 17.85 2.15 5.84
N GLU A 18 17.79 3.44 6.12
CA GLU A 18 16.65 4.08 6.78
C GLU A 18 15.35 3.98 5.95
N SER A 19 15.44 4.24 4.64
CA SER A 19 14.30 4.15 3.74
C SER A 19 13.78 2.72 3.58
N THR A 20 14.68 1.73 3.52
CA THR A 20 14.33 0.31 3.46
C THR A 20 13.73 -0.16 4.78
N GLY A 21 14.28 0.26 5.91
CA GLY A 21 13.70 -0.01 7.22
C GLY A 21 12.27 0.52 7.33
N ARG A 22 12.03 1.75 6.86
CA ARG A 22 10.69 2.34 6.84
C ARG A 22 9.72 1.56 5.94
N LEU A 23 10.18 1.06 4.79
CA LEU A 23 9.37 0.20 3.92
C LEU A 23 8.97 -1.09 4.64
N ILE A 24 9.92 -1.78 5.27
CA ILE A 24 9.66 -3.02 6.00
C ILE A 24 8.69 -2.78 7.16
N VAL A 25 8.89 -1.73 7.94
CA VAL A 25 7.99 -1.37 9.05
C VAL A 25 6.58 -1.11 8.54
N LEU A 26 6.41 -0.39 7.42
CA LEU A 26 5.09 -0.16 6.81
C LEU A 26 4.40 -1.46 6.39
N ILE A 27 5.13 -2.41 5.81
CA ILE A 27 4.59 -3.73 5.45
C ILE A 27 4.15 -4.49 6.70
N VAL A 28 4.98 -4.52 7.74
CA VAL A 28 4.66 -5.20 9.00
C VAL A 28 3.43 -4.57 9.66
N VAL A 29 3.36 -3.24 9.71
CA VAL A 29 2.20 -2.51 10.24
C VAL A 29 0.94 -2.84 9.44
N TYR A 30 1.02 -2.86 8.10
CA TYR A 30 -0.11 -3.27 7.27
C TYR A 30 -0.61 -4.67 7.61
N VAL A 31 0.29 -5.65 7.71
CA VAL A 31 -0.06 -7.04 8.04
C VAL A 31 -0.72 -7.14 9.42
N ILE A 32 -0.18 -6.44 10.42
CA ILE A 32 -0.74 -6.42 11.77
C ILE A 32 -2.15 -5.80 11.75
N VAL A 33 -2.34 -4.65 11.09
CA VAL A 33 -3.65 -3.98 11.02
C VAL A 33 -4.66 -4.85 10.26
N ALA A 34 -4.26 -5.45 9.13
CA ALA A 34 -5.11 -6.35 8.37
C ALA A 34 -5.53 -7.59 9.19
N ALA A 35 -4.60 -8.16 9.97
CA ALA A 35 -4.86 -9.28 10.86
C ALA A 35 -5.81 -8.90 11.99
N ILE A 36 -5.62 -7.74 12.63
CA ILE A 36 -6.53 -7.24 13.67
C ILE A 36 -7.94 -7.04 13.09
N ILE A 37 -8.06 -6.41 11.92
CA ILE A 37 -9.37 -6.16 11.34
C ILE A 37 -10.08 -7.47 10.98
N ASN A 38 -9.42 -8.36 10.25
CA ASN A 38 -10.04 -9.60 9.77
C ASN A 38 -10.27 -10.63 10.88
N ASN A 39 -9.34 -10.76 11.84
CA ASN A 39 -9.39 -11.82 12.85
C ASN A 39 -9.97 -11.37 14.20
N PHE A 40 -9.98 -10.06 14.49
CA PHE A 40 -10.47 -9.54 15.77
C PHE A 40 -11.72 -8.69 15.59
N VAL A 41 -11.70 -7.69 14.71
CA VAL A 41 -12.80 -6.72 14.56
C VAL A 41 -14.05 -7.34 13.95
N PHE A 42 -13.93 -8.07 12.84
CA PHE A 42 -15.10 -8.70 12.20
C PHE A 42 -15.81 -9.73 13.10
N PRO A 43 -15.10 -10.67 13.76
CA PRO A 43 -15.73 -11.60 14.70
C PRO A 43 -16.37 -10.89 15.91
N LEU A 44 -15.72 -9.86 16.47
CA LEU A 44 -16.26 -9.13 17.61
C LEU A 44 -17.57 -8.43 17.27
N ILE A 45 -17.63 -7.74 16.12
CA ILE A 45 -18.83 -7.04 15.66
C ILE A 45 -19.95 -8.03 15.32
N SER A 46 -19.61 -9.20 14.77
CA SER A 46 -20.62 -10.22 14.45
C SER A 46 -21.32 -10.80 15.67
N THR A 47 -20.66 -10.76 16.83
CA THR A 47 -21.19 -11.24 18.11
C THR A 47 -22.16 -10.24 18.75
N ILE A 48 -22.05 -8.96 18.39
CA ILE A 48 -22.95 -7.91 18.85
C ILE A 48 -24.28 -8.06 18.09
N SER A 49 -25.27 -8.64 18.77
CA SER A 49 -26.64 -8.70 18.30
C SER A 49 -27.51 -7.91 19.26
N PHE A 50 -28.17 -6.88 18.73
CA PHE A 50 -29.07 -6.02 19.49
C PHE A 50 -30.49 -6.29 19.01
N SER A 51 -31.32 -6.79 19.91
CA SER A 51 -32.74 -7.02 19.68
C SER A 51 -33.52 -6.11 20.63
N ALA A 52 -34.06 -5.02 20.09
CA ALA A 52 -35.09 -4.22 20.75
C ALA A 52 -36.39 -4.38 19.96
N SER A 53 -37.53 -4.37 20.66
CA SER A 53 -38.87 -4.88 20.28
C SER A 53 -39.47 -4.54 18.90
N SER A 54 -38.79 -3.78 18.04
CA SER A 54 -39.18 -3.47 16.65
C SER A 54 -38.03 -3.44 15.63
N VAL A 55 -36.77 -3.63 16.06
CA VAL A 55 -35.59 -3.61 15.17
C VAL A 55 -34.61 -4.70 15.61
N GLN A 56 -34.43 -5.72 14.76
CA GLN A 56 -33.42 -6.75 14.95
C GLN A 56 -32.15 -6.36 14.17
N PHE A 57 -31.11 -5.93 14.88
CA PHE A 57 -29.77 -5.80 14.31
C PHE A 57 -28.99 -7.09 14.55
N SER A 58 -28.80 -7.87 13.49
CA SER A 58 -27.89 -9.02 13.52
C SER A 58 -26.54 -8.61 12.94
N GLY A 59 -25.48 -8.68 13.76
CA GLY A 59 -24.09 -8.45 13.32
C GLY A 59 -23.62 -9.39 12.20
N LYS A 60 -24.40 -10.44 11.85
CA LYS A 60 -24.12 -11.35 10.74
C LYS A 60 -24.05 -10.68 9.37
N GLY A 61 -24.76 -9.56 9.17
CA GLY A 61 -24.70 -8.79 7.92
C GLY A 61 -23.36 -8.07 7.71
N VAL A 62 -22.56 -7.89 8.76
CA VAL A 62 -21.29 -7.14 8.70
C VAL A 62 -20.22 -7.88 7.88
N TYR A 63 -20.29 -9.22 7.80
CA TYR A 63 -19.38 -10.01 6.98
C TYR A 63 -19.47 -9.72 5.49
N GLN A 64 -20.63 -9.28 4.99
CA GLN A 64 -20.80 -8.88 3.60
C GLN A 64 -20.00 -7.61 3.28
N TYR A 65 -19.63 -6.83 4.29
CA TYR A 65 -18.83 -5.60 4.14
C TYR A 65 -17.31 -5.84 4.22
N ALA A 66 -16.87 -7.03 4.62
CA ALA A 66 -15.46 -7.40 4.70
C ALA A 66 -14.63 -7.10 3.44
N PRO A 67 -15.07 -7.45 2.22
CA PRO A 67 -14.30 -7.15 1.01
C PRO A 67 -14.10 -5.65 0.81
N TYR A 68 -15.09 -4.80 1.09
CA TYR A 68 -14.97 -3.35 0.92
C TYR A 68 -13.99 -2.72 1.90
N VAL A 69 -13.98 -3.19 3.15
CA VAL A 69 -12.99 -2.74 4.15
C VAL A 69 -11.58 -3.14 3.72
N ASN A 70 -11.41 -4.37 3.22
CA ASN A 70 -10.11 -4.84 2.74
C ASN A 70 -9.62 -4.07 1.51
N ILE A 71 -10.51 -3.67 0.60
CA ILE A 71 -10.15 -2.81 -0.54
C ILE A 71 -9.64 -1.44 -0.06
N LEU A 72 -10.35 -0.81 0.87
CA LEU A 72 -9.93 0.49 1.42
C LEU A 72 -8.59 0.39 2.15
N LEU A 73 -8.38 -0.68 2.92
CA LEU A 73 -7.11 -0.97 3.57
C LEU A 73 -5.98 -1.15 2.54
N ALA A 74 -6.22 -1.96 1.50
CA ALA A 74 -5.25 -2.23 0.46
C ALA A 74 -4.88 -0.97 -0.32
N LEU A 75 -5.84 -0.10 -0.65
CA LEU A 75 -5.57 1.19 -1.29
C LEU A 75 -4.72 2.10 -0.39
N LEU A 76 -5.11 2.26 0.87
CA LEU A 76 -4.46 3.17 1.81
C LEU A 76 -3.03 2.73 2.13
N PHE A 77 -2.86 1.47 2.56
CA PHE A 77 -1.55 0.95 2.90
C PHE A 77 -0.71 0.66 1.67
N GLY A 78 -1.31 0.20 0.58
CA GLY A 78 -0.60 0.00 -0.68
C GLY A 78 0.00 1.30 -1.21
N TYR A 79 -0.70 2.42 -1.10
CA TYR A 79 -0.15 3.73 -1.46
C TYR A 79 1.05 4.12 -0.58
N PHE A 80 0.96 3.89 0.73
CA PHE A 80 2.08 4.18 1.64
C PHE A 80 3.30 3.29 1.39
N ILE A 81 3.09 1.99 1.14
CA ILE A 81 4.15 1.04 0.79
C ILE A 81 4.81 1.47 -0.52
N LEU A 82 4.02 1.82 -1.53
CA LEU A 82 4.52 2.34 -2.81
C LEU A 82 5.36 3.60 -2.61
N GLN A 83 4.88 4.54 -1.81
CA GLN A 83 5.61 5.78 -1.54
C GLN A 83 6.96 5.50 -0.88
N ALA A 84 7.02 4.55 0.05
CA ALA A 84 8.26 4.10 0.68
C ALA A 84 9.18 3.38 -0.32
N PHE A 85 8.64 2.49 -1.14
CA PHE A 85 9.38 1.77 -2.18
C PHE A 85 10.03 2.73 -3.19
N VAL A 86 9.26 3.67 -3.71
CA VAL A 86 9.74 4.70 -4.65
C VAL A 86 10.87 5.53 -4.03
N ASN A 87 10.84 5.79 -2.72
CA ASN A 87 11.93 6.46 -2.01
C ASN A 87 13.18 5.59 -1.90
N VAL A 88 13.05 4.28 -1.63
CA VAL A 88 14.18 3.33 -1.61
C VAL A 88 14.85 3.30 -2.98
N VAL A 89 14.06 3.20 -4.04
CA VAL A 89 14.56 3.19 -5.42
C VAL A 89 15.26 4.51 -5.76
N TYR A 90 14.69 5.65 -5.37
CA TYR A 90 15.32 6.97 -5.55
C TYR A 90 16.70 7.06 -4.89
N TRP A 91 16.84 6.62 -3.63
CA TRP A 91 18.12 6.67 -2.93
C TRP A 91 19.14 5.69 -3.53
N ASN A 92 18.69 4.52 -4.01
CA ASN A 92 19.55 3.61 -4.77
C ASN A 92 20.04 4.23 -6.09
N LEU A 93 19.15 4.89 -6.85
CA LEU A 93 19.53 5.58 -8.08
C LEU A 93 20.50 6.74 -7.82
N ARG A 94 20.36 7.44 -6.69
CA ARG A 94 21.25 8.54 -6.29
C ARG A 94 22.70 8.09 -6.06
N LEU A 95 22.97 6.78 -5.90
CA LEU A 95 24.35 6.26 -5.83
C LEU A 95 25.11 6.36 -7.16
N LYS A 96 24.38 6.35 -8.29
CA LYS A 96 24.98 6.27 -9.64
C LYS A 96 24.55 7.41 -10.56
N TYR A 97 23.44 8.07 -10.28
CA TYR A 97 22.84 9.09 -11.15
C TYR A 97 22.65 10.43 -10.45
N ASP A 98 22.63 11.49 -11.26
CA ASP A 98 22.37 12.85 -10.80
C ASP A 98 20.93 13.04 -10.29
N HIS A 99 20.75 14.10 -9.50
CA HIS A 99 19.48 14.43 -8.86
C HIS A 99 18.32 14.56 -9.86
N PRO A 100 18.45 15.29 -10.98
CA PRO A 100 17.39 15.37 -11.99
C PRO A 100 17.03 14.01 -12.58
N THR A 101 18.00 13.14 -12.85
CA THR A 101 17.75 11.80 -13.41
C THR A 101 17.05 10.89 -12.41
N ALA A 102 17.49 10.90 -11.15
CA ALA A 102 16.87 10.12 -10.07
C ALA A 102 15.45 10.62 -9.75
N ALA A 103 15.21 11.93 -9.78
CA ALA A 103 13.90 12.51 -9.55
C ALA A 103 12.89 12.17 -10.65
N SER A 104 13.31 12.20 -11.92
CA SER A 104 12.47 11.78 -13.04
C SER A 104 12.06 10.32 -12.91
N MET A 105 13.03 9.46 -12.58
CA MET A 105 12.78 8.03 -12.41
C MET A 105 11.85 7.73 -11.22
N ARG A 106 11.96 8.50 -10.13
CA ARG A 106 11.04 8.43 -8.99
C ARG A 106 9.59 8.64 -9.42
N SER A 107 9.33 9.62 -10.29
CA SER A 107 7.99 9.90 -10.81
C SER A 107 7.47 8.76 -11.69
N VAL A 108 8.32 8.19 -12.55
CA VAL A 108 7.96 7.03 -13.39
C VAL A 108 7.56 5.83 -12.52
N PHE A 109 8.38 5.46 -11.53
CA PHE A 109 8.05 4.37 -10.62
C PHE A 109 6.78 4.62 -9.80
N ARG A 110 6.49 5.89 -9.49
CA ARG A 110 5.25 6.25 -8.80
C ARG A 110 4.03 6.00 -9.67
N ILE A 111 4.08 6.38 -10.95
CA ILE A 111 2.98 6.18 -11.90
C ILE A 111 2.76 4.68 -12.13
N ILE A 112 3.83 3.94 -12.45
CA ILE A 112 3.77 2.48 -12.67
C ILE A 112 3.24 1.77 -11.43
N GLY A 113 3.78 2.11 -10.25
CA GLY A 113 3.34 1.48 -9.01
C GLY A 113 1.87 1.73 -8.70
N VAL A 114 1.35 2.94 -8.98
CA VAL A 114 -0.07 3.25 -8.74
C VAL A 114 -0.94 2.45 -9.70
N GLY A 115 -0.51 2.34 -10.96
CA GLY A 115 -1.14 1.46 -11.94
C GLY A 115 -1.17 0.00 -11.47
N ALA A 116 -0.03 -0.53 -11.02
CA ALA A 116 0.08 -1.89 -10.51
C ALA A 116 -0.81 -2.14 -9.27
N LEU A 117 -0.90 -1.15 -8.37
CA LEU A 117 -1.76 -1.21 -7.19
C LEU A 117 -3.24 -1.29 -7.58
N VAL A 118 -3.69 -0.48 -8.53
CA VAL A 118 -5.08 -0.51 -9.01
C VAL A 118 -5.38 -1.81 -9.74
N ALA A 119 -4.47 -2.28 -10.61
CA ALA A 119 -4.62 -3.55 -11.33
C ALA A 119 -4.69 -4.75 -10.36
N ALA A 120 -3.85 -4.77 -9.33
CA ALA A 120 -3.85 -5.84 -8.33
C ALA A 120 -5.17 -5.91 -7.55
N ILE A 121 -5.70 -4.75 -7.13
CA ILE A 121 -6.96 -4.68 -6.40
C ILE A 121 -8.14 -5.08 -7.30
N ALA A 122 -8.16 -4.60 -8.54
CA ALA A 122 -9.19 -4.99 -9.49
C ALA A 122 -9.16 -6.49 -9.81
N GLY A 123 -7.96 -7.10 -9.87
CA GLY A 123 -7.80 -8.55 -9.98
C GLY A 123 -8.34 -9.29 -8.75
N ALA A 124 -8.09 -8.76 -7.55
CA ALA A 124 -8.57 -9.36 -6.30
C ALA A 124 -10.11 -9.31 -6.15
N VAL A 125 -10.78 -8.28 -6.70
CA VAL A 125 -12.22 -8.05 -6.53
C VAL A 125 -13.03 -8.53 -7.73
N GLY A 126 -12.61 -8.19 -8.95
CA GLY A 126 -13.29 -8.54 -10.20
C GLY A 126 -12.84 -9.87 -10.80
N GLY A 127 -11.84 -10.52 -10.21
CA GLY A 127 -11.24 -11.75 -10.70
C GLY A 127 -10.11 -11.52 -11.72
N ALA A 128 -9.49 -12.61 -12.15
CA ALA A 128 -8.26 -12.57 -12.95
C ALA A 128 -8.39 -11.74 -14.25
N ALA A 129 -9.55 -11.81 -14.92
CA ALA A 129 -9.79 -11.06 -16.16
C ALA A 129 -9.73 -9.54 -15.96
N SER A 130 -10.28 -9.02 -14.85
CA SER A 130 -10.26 -7.58 -14.54
C SER A 130 -8.86 -7.08 -14.22
N GLY A 131 -8.06 -7.88 -13.51
CA GLY A 131 -6.67 -7.56 -13.21
C GLY A 131 -5.81 -7.50 -14.48
N VAL A 132 -5.94 -8.49 -15.37
CA VAL A 132 -5.19 -8.54 -16.64
C VAL A 132 -5.63 -7.43 -17.60
N ALA A 133 -6.92 -7.11 -17.68
CA ALA A 133 -7.41 -6.04 -18.54
C ALA A 133 -6.85 -4.67 -18.12
N LEU A 134 -6.82 -4.38 -16.81
CA LEU A 134 -6.27 -3.12 -16.30
C LEU A 134 -4.74 -3.08 -16.37
N GLY A 135 -4.06 -4.19 -16.09
CA GLY A 135 -2.60 -4.31 -16.29
C GLY A 135 -2.21 -4.09 -17.75
N GLY A 136 -2.89 -4.75 -18.68
CA GLY A 136 -2.68 -4.61 -20.12
C GLY A 136 -2.95 -3.20 -20.65
N PHE A 137 -3.97 -2.49 -20.12
CA PHE A 137 -4.21 -1.08 -20.45
C PHE A 137 -3.08 -0.16 -19.97
N LEU A 138 -2.50 -0.47 -18.80
CA LEU A 138 -1.38 0.27 -18.21
C LEU A 138 -0.01 -0.13 -18.80
N GLY A 139 0.03 -1.15 -19.66
CA GLY A 139 1.26 -1.66 -20.28
C GLY A 139 2.18 -2.39 -19.31
N ILE A 140 1.63 -2.99 -18.25
CA ILE A 140 2.33 -3.72 -17.18
C ILE A 140 1.88 -5.18 -17.07
#